data_AF-A0A6V7JP34-F1
#
_entry.id   AF-A0A6V7JP34-F1
#
_cell.length_a   1.000
_cell.length_b   1.000
_cell.length_c   1.000
_cell.angle_alpha   90.00
_cell.angle_beta   90.00
_cell.angle_gamma   90.00
#
_symmetry.space_group_name_H-M   'P 1'
#
loop_
_entity.id
_entity.type
_entity.pdbx_description
1 polymer ?
#
loop_
_entity_poly.entity_id
_entity_poly.type
_entity_poly.pdbx_seq_one_letter_code
_entity_poly.pdbx_strand_id
1 'polypeptide(L)' 'MARKTNSATQRLKQDYMRLKKDPVPYIIAEPNPANILE' A
#
# COMPACT_ATOMS: atom_id res chain seq x y z
N MET A 1 -11.58 2.61 23.27
CA MET A 1 -11.28 1.52 22.32
C MET A 1 -10.10 1.93 21.46
N ALA A 2 -8.92 1.33 21.65
CA ALA A 2 -7.80 1.55 20.73
C ALA A 2 -8.21 1.00 19.36
N ARG A 3 -8.35 1.87 18.34
CA ARG A 3 -8.53 1.42 16.96
C ARG A 3 -7.33 0.55 16.62
N LYS A 4 -7.53 -0.77 16.54
CA LYS A 4 -6.51 -1.69 16.03
C LYS A 4 -6.17 -1.22 14.62
N THR A 5 -5.08 -0.49 14.47
CA THR A 5 -4.53 -0.15 13.15
C THR A 5 -4.17 -1.48 12.52
N ASN A 6 -5.01 -1.96 11.60
CA ASN A 6 -4.79 -3.23 10.94
C ASN A 6 -3.43 -3.15 10.23
N SER A 7 -2.43 -3.86 10.77
CA SER A 7 -1.03 -3.71 10.41
C SER A 7 -0.83 -3.93 8.92
N ALA A 8 -1.60 -4.83 8.32
CA ALA A 8 -1.61 -5.10 6.89
C ALA A 8 -1.95 -3.85 6.05
N THR A 9 -3.05 -3.16 6.35
CA THR A 9 -3.44 -1.94 5.61
C THR A 9 -2.38 -0.84 5.75
N GLN A 10 -1.80 -0.68 6.94
CA GLN A 10 -0.75 0.31 7.16
C GLN A 10 0.53 -0.05 6.40
N ARG A 11 0.89 -1.33 6.34
CA ARG A 11 2.03 -1.80 5.56
C ARG A 11 1.85 -1.55 4.07
N LEU A 12 0.72 -1.96 3.51
CA LEU A 12 0.45 -1.78 2.07
C LEU A 12 0.51 -0.32 1.63
N LYS A 13 -0.05 0.60 2.44
CA LYS A 13 0.08 2.04 2.18
C LYS A 13 1.52 2.51 2.18
N GLN A 14 2.32 2.07 3.15
CA GLN A 14 3.73 2.46 3.23
C GLN A 14 4.54 1.90 2.05
N ASP A 15 4.28 0.66 1.67
CA ASP A 15 5.00 0.01 0.57
C ASP A 15 4.61 0.64 -0.78
N TYR A 16 3.34 1.01 -0.98
CA TYR A 16 2.93 1.82 -2.13
C TYR A 16 3.67 3.15 -2.21
N MET A 17 3.78 3.89 -1.09
CA MET A 17 4.52 5.16 -1.07
C MET A 17 6.02 4.97 -1.38
N ARG A 18 6.61 3.84 -0.96
CA ARG A 18 7.99 3.49 -1.32
C ARG A 18 8.14 3.22 -2.80
N LEU A 19 7.26 2.41 -3.39
CA LEU A 19 7.25 2.13 -4.84
C LEU A 19 7.05 3.40 -5.66
N LYS A 20 6.25 4.36 -5.19
CA LYS A 20 6.11 5.67 -5.84
C LYS A 20 7.38 6.51 -5.78
N LYS A 21 8.15 6.41 -4.70
CA LYS A 21 9.38 7.16 -4.51
C LYS A 21 10.56 6.54 -5.25
N ASP A 22 10.64 5.22 -5.25
CA ASP A 22 11.68 4.43 -5.87
C ASP A 22 11.04 3.32 -6.71
N PRO A 23 10.59 3.66 -7.93
CA PRO A 23 9.88 2.73 -8.79
C PRO A 23 10.83 1.68 -9.34
N VAL A 24 10.37 0.42 -9.32
CA VAL A 24 11.09 -0.65 -10.00
C VAL A 24 10.96 -0.41 -11.51
N PRO A 25 12.07 -0.39 -12.28
CA PRO A 25 12.02 -0.14 -13.71
C PRO A 25 11.08 -1.10 -14.43
N TYR A 26 10.27 -0.56 -15.34
CA TYR A 26 9.30 -1.30 -16.15
C TYR A 26 8.15 -1.98 -15.37
N ILE A 27 8.01 -1.69 -14.07
CA ILE A 27 6.89 -2.15 -13.24
C ILE A 27 6.03 -0.96 -12.85
N ILE A 28 4.71 -1.14 -12.98
CA ILE A 28 3.71 -0.18 -12.51
C ILE A 28 2.83 -0.90 -11.48
N ALA A 29 2.57 -0.25 -10.35
CA ALA A 29 1.69 -0.77 -9.31
C ALA A 29 0.75 0.35 -8.83
N GLU A 30 -0.55 0.05 -8.79
CA GLU A 30 -1.59 0.95 -8.30
C GLU A 30 -2.53 0.19 -7.35
N PRO A 31 -2.97 0.80 -6.24
CA PRO A 31 -3.92 0.16 -5.34
C PRO A 31 -5.30 0.09 -6.02
N ASN A 32 -5.98 -1.04 -5.85
CA ASN A 32 -7.39 -1.14 -6.22
C ASN A 32 -8.22 -0.15 -5.37
N PRO A 33 -8.95 0.80 -5.99
CA PRO A 33 -9.71 1.81 -5.25
C PRO A 33 -10.87 1.21 -4.45
N ALA A 34 -11.37 0.03 -4.83
CA ALA A 34 -12.43 -0.66 -4.11
C ALA A 34 -11.91 -1.34 -2.83
N ASN A 35 -10.73 -1.95 -2.89
CA ASN A 35 -10.13 -2.67 -1.77
C ASN A 35 -8.62 -2.81 -1.93
N ILE A 36 -7.85 -2.18 -1.04
CA ILE A 36 -6.38 -2.30 -1.05
C ILE A 36 -5.86 -3.67 -0.59
N LEU A 37 -6.73 -4.53 -0.05
CA LEU A 37 -6.38 -5.89 0.41
C LEU A 37 -6.67 -6.99 -0.62
N GLU A 38 -7.21 -6.63 -1.79
CA GLU A 38 -7.52 -7.54 -2.89
C GLU A 38 -6.45 -7.59 -3.97
#